data_AF-A0A924JTD0-F1
#
_entry.id   AF-A0A924JTD0-F1
#
_cell.length_a   1.000
_cell.length_b   1.000
_cell.length_c   1.000
_cell.angle_alpha   90.00
_cell.angle_beta   90.00
_cell.angle_gamma   90.00
#
_symmetry.space_group_name_H-M   'P 1'
#
loop_
_entity.id
_entity.type
_entity.pdbx_description
1 polymer ?
#
loop_
_entity_poly.entity_id
_entity_poly.type
_entity_poly.pdbx_seq_one_letter_code
_entity_poly.pdbx_strand_id
1 'polypeptide(L)'
;MNNFVVERRRLCDRTDHRGFTLIELMMVIMIVGILAAIAIPGFLGQQERAWEATARSDLRNAATAAELFANAHEGSYSGMDLATLRTSTYGLQVSPNNALDPVSITGPGTSYSITCRNSAGFSSHTFTLTGDGSRGTIITGPNP
;
A
#
# COMPACT_ATOMS: atom_id res chain seq x y z
N MET A 1 -45.23 9.00 71.51
CA MET A 1 -45.37 8.82 70.05
C MET A 1 -44.23 9.60 69.41
N ASN A 2 -43.07 8.95 69.30
CA ASN A 2 -42.61 8.23 68.11
C ASN A 2 -41.73 9.14 67.25
N ASN A 3 -40.42 8.99 67.48
CA ASN A 3 -39.35 8.98 66.49
C ASN A 3 -39.72 9.49 65.10
N PHE A 4 -39.04 10.55 64.66
CA PHE A 4 -38.43 10.49 63.33
C PHE A 4 -37.14 11.32 63.27
N VAL A 5 -36.05 10.60 63.47
CA VAL A 5 -34.70 10.93 63.05
C VAL A 5 -34.71 11.25 61.56
N VAL A 6 -34.30 12.45 61.14
CA VAL A 6 -33.63 12.62 59.83
C VAL A 6 -32.59 13.75 59.92
N GLU A 7 -31.46 13.45 60.54
CA GLU A 7 -30.22 14.19 60.32
C GLU A 7 -29.73 13.85 58.89
N ARG A 8 -30.15 14.63 57.88
CA ARG A 8 -29.60 14.49 56.52
C ARG A 8 -28.17 15.02 56.51
N ARG A 9 -27.21 14.20 56.94
CA ARG A 9 -25.80 14.37 56.58
C ARG A 9 -25.71 14.31 55.05
N ARG A 10 -25.62 15.48 54.43
CA ARG A 10 -25.14 15.60 53.05
C ARG A 10 -23.69 15.11 53.09
N LEU A 11 -23.49 13.85 52.71
CA LEU A 11 -22.18 13.36 52.30
C LEU A 11 -21.78 14.25 51.12
N CYS A 12 -20.85 15.18 51.39
CA CYS A 12 -20.11 15.83 50.33
C CYS A 12 -19.40 14.70 49.59
N ASP A 13 -19.91 14.36 48.41
CA ASP A 13 -19.21 13.51 47.47
C ASP A 13 -17.95 14.29 47.07
N ARG A 14 -16.88 14.09 47.84
CA ARG A 14 -15.57 14.62 47.54
C ARG A 14 -15.10 13.82 46.34
N THR A 15 -15.59 14.23 45.17
CA THR A 15 -15.02 13.86 43.88
C THR A 15 -13.55 14.21 43.98
N ASP A 16 -12.75 13.18 44.22
CA ASP A 16 -11.31 13.25 44.37
C ASP A 16 -10.79 13.66 43.00
N HIS A 17 -10.63 14.97 42.80
CA HIS A 17 -10.04 15.54 41.60
C HIS A 17 -8.55 15.19 41.61
N ARG A 18 -8.25 13.92 41.35
CA ARG A 18 -6.90 13.43 41.04
C ARG A 18 -6.52 14.04 39.70
N GLY A 19 -5.86 15.18 39.75
CA GLY A 19 -5.23 15.77 38.57
C GLY A 19 -4.10 14.86 38.09
N PHE A 20 -4.01 14.67 36.77
CA PHE A 20 -2.85 14.06 36.13
C PHE A 20 -1.60 14.86 36.51
N THR A 21 -0.54 14.19 36.94
CA THR A 21 0.70 14.92 37.26
C THR A 21 1.45 15.24 35.96
N LEU A 22 2.06 16.42 35.87
CA LEU A 22 2.87 16.79 34.69
C LEU A 22 4.04 15.83 34.47
N ILE A 23 4.60 15.29 35.56
CA ILE A 23 5.69 14.32 35.49
C ILE A 23 5.24 12.97 34.91
N GLU A 24 4.01 12.56 35.18
CA GLU A 24 3.41 11.33 34.66
C GLU A 24 3.19 11.43 33.14
N LEU A 25 2.77 12.59 32.64
CA LEU A 25 2.72 12.83 31.20
C LEU A 25 4.12 12.97 30.58
N MET A 26 5.06 13.59 31.29
CA MET A 26 6.42 13.83 30.80
C MET A 26 7.20 12.52 30.60
N MET A 27 7.13 11.60 31.56
CA MET A 27 7.78 10.29 31.44
C MET A 27 7.16 9.47 30.29
N VAL A 28 5.84 9.59 30.05
CA VAL A 28 5.16 8.87 28.98
C VAL A 28 5.64 9.33 27.61
N ILE A 29 5.65 10.63 27.34
CA ILE A 29 6.12 11.14 26.04
C ILE A 29 7.62 10.86 25.83
N MET A 30 8.41 10.82 26.91
CA MET A 30 9.82 10.43 26.86
C MET A 30 9.98 8.97 26.42
N ILE A 31 9.26 8.04 27.04
CA ILE A 31 9.35 6.62 26.69
C ILE A 31 8.82 6.38 25.27
N VAL A 32 7.67 6.98 24.90
CA VAL A 32 7.13 6.89 23.53
C VAL A 32 8.12 7.48 22.51
N GLY A 33 8.83 8.56 22.87
CA GLY A 33 9.88 9.14 22.03
C GLY A 33 11.03 8.17 21.76
N ILE A 34 11.51 7.46 22.79
CA ILE A 34 12.58 6.45 22.66
C ILE A 34 12.11 5.29 21.76
N LEU A 35 10.90 4.80 21.97
CA LEU A 35 10.33 3.71 21.15
C LEU A 35 10.14 4.13 19.69
N ALA A 36 9.61 5.33 19.46
CA ALA A 36 9.38 5.86 18.11
C ALA A 36 10.69 6.07 17.34
N ALA A 37 11.75 6.56 18.01
CA ALA A 37 13.05 6.77 17.39
C ALA A 37 13.66 5.48 16.82
N ILE A 38 13.45 4.34 17.48
CA ILE A 38 13.92 3.03 17.00
C ILE A 38 12.96 2.44 15.95
N ALA A 39 11.65 2.63 16.13
CA ALA A 39 10.63 1.99 15.30
C ALA A 39 10.46 2.63 13.91
N ILE A 40 10.45 3.97 13.82
CA ILE A 40 10.21 4.71 12.57
C ILE A 40 11.18 4.32 11.44
N PRO A 41 12.52 4.26 11.62
CA PRO A 41 13.42 3.92 10.52
C PRO A 41 13.19 2.50 10.00
N GLY A 42 12.86 1.54 10.88
CA GLY A 42 12.53 0.17 10.48
C GLY A 42 11.20 0.09 9.70
N PHE A 43 10.20 0.87 10.10
CA PHE A 43 8.89 0.88 9.47
C PHE A 43 8.93 1.35 8.01
N LEU A 44 9.70 2.42 7.71
CA LEU A 44 9.83 2.94 6.35
C LEU A 44 10.43 1.90 5.39
N GLY A 45 11.46 1.17 5.82
CA GLY A 45 12.05 0.09 5.01
C GLY A 45 11.13 -1.11 4.83
N GLN A 46 10.28 -1.43 5.81
CA GLN A 46 9.27 -2.48 5.68
C GLN A 46 8.17 -2.10 4.69
N GLN A 47 7.75 -0.83 4.69
CA GLN A 47 6.77 -0.31 3.76
C GLN A 47 7.25 -0.41 2.31
N GLU A 48 8.52 -0.08 2.04
CA GLU A 48 9.10 -0.20 0.69
C GLU A 48 9.18 -1.65 0.22
N ARG A 49 9.62 -2.59 1.08
CA ARG A 49 9.67 -4.02 0.74
C ARG A 49 8.28 -4.62 0.50
N ALA A 50 7.30 -4.22 1.32
CA ALA A 50 5.91 -4.63 1.13
C ALA A 50 5.38 -4.13 -0.21
N TRP A 51 5.68 -2.87 -0.55
CA TRP A 51 5.35 -2.30 -1.85
C TRP A 51 6.01 -3.06 -3.00
N GLU A 52 7.31 -3.34 -2.95
CA GLU A 52 8.04 -4.11 -3.98
C GLU A 52 7.41 -5.49 -4.22
N ALA A 53 7.01 -6.18 -3.15
CA ALA A 53 6.33 -7.47 -3.26
C ALA A 53 4.99 -7.34 -4.01
N THR A 54 4.19 -6.32 -3.68
CA THR A 54 2.91 -6.07 -4.39
C THR A 54 3.13 -5.66 -5.83
N ALA A 55 4.10 -4.79 -6.13
CA ALA A 55 4.41 -4.32 -7.48
C ALA A 55 4.82 -5.48 -8.39
N ARG A 56 5.68 -6.39 -7.91
CA ARG A 56 6.03 -7.61 -8.65
C ARG A 56 4.85 -8.54 -8.86
N SER A 57 3.95 -8.65 -7.89
CA SER A 57 2.72 -9.44 -8.00
C SER A 57 1.79 -8.88 -9.07
N ASP A 58 1.55 -7.56 -9.03
CA ASP A 58 0.72 -6.86 -10.00
C ASP A 58 1.28 -6.97 -11.42
N LEU A 59 2.61 -6.86 -11.58
CA LEU A 59 3.26 -7.06 -12.89
C LEU A 59 3.13 -8.51 -13.36
N ARG A 60 3.21 -9.51 -12.48
CA ARG A 60 2.95 -10.91 -12.89
C ARG A 60 1.50 -11.09 -13.35
N ASN A 61 0.55 -10.44 -12.68
CA ASN A 61 -0.84 -10.44 -13.10
C ASN A 61 -1.01 -9.72 -14.46
N ALA A 62 -0.31 -8.61 -14.68
CA ALA A 62 -0.26 -7.92 -15.96
C ALA A 62 0.33 -8.80 -17.07
N ALA A 63 1.37 -9.57 -16.78
CA ALA A 63 1.93 -10.55 -17.72
C ALA A 63 0.87 -11.59 -18.12
N THR A 64 0.15 -12.16 -17.14
CA THR A 64 -0.92 -13.12 -17.42
C THR A 64 -2.05 -12.50 -18.25
N ALA A 65 -2.47 -11.27 -17.93
CA ALA A 65 -3.47 -10.55 -18.70
C ALA A 65 -3.00 -10.27 -20.14
N ALA A 66 -1.72 -9.93 -20.32
CA ALA A 66 -1.12 -9.71 -21.63
C ALA A 66 -1.06 -11.00 -22.46
N GLU A 67 -0.71 -12.14 -21.86
CA GLU A 67 -0.74 -13.43 -22.55
C GLU A 67 -2.17 -13.83 -22.94
N LEU A 68 -3.17 -13.58 -22.08
CA LEU A 68 -4.58 -13.82 -22.42
C LEU A 68 -5.03 -12.96 -23.62
N PHE A 69 -4.60 -11.71 -23.68
CA PHE A 69 -4.85 -10.84 -24.83
C PHE A 69 -4.20 -11.40 -26.10
N ALA A 70 -2.93 -11.76 -26.06
CA ALA A 70 -2.23 -12.31 -27.22
C ALA A 70 -2.88 -13.61 -27.74
N ASN A 71 -3.33 -14.50 -26.84
CA ASN A 71 -4.06 -15.70 -27.22
C ASN A 71 -5.35 -15.39 -28.00
N ALA A 72 -6.01 -14.26 -27.72
CA ALA A 72 -7.20 -13.82 -28.46
C ALA A 72 -6.88 -13.08 -29.77
N HIS A 73 -5.62 -12.67 -29.99
CA HIS A 73 -5.17 -11.84 -31.11
C HIS A 73 -4.03 -12.51 -31.89
N GLU A 74 -4.11 -13.83 -32.09
CA GLU A 74 -3.17 -14.60 -32.92
C GLU A 74 -1.69 -14.48 -32.49
N GLY A 75 -1.45 -14.29 -31.18
CA GLY A 75 -0.11 -14.10 -30.63
C GLY A 75 0.43 -12.67 -30.75
N SER A 76 -0.39 -11.71 -31.20
CA SER A 76 -0.02 -10.30 -31.26
C SER A 76 -0.44 -9.54 -30.01
N TYR A 77 0.43 -8.65 -29.55
CA TYR A 77 0.17 -7.67 -28.51
C TYR A 77 -0.25 -6.30 -29.09
N SER A 78 -0.41 -6.19 -30.42
CA SER A 78 -0.81 -4.95 -31.08
C SER A 78 -2.20 -4.49 -30.60
N GLY A 79 -2.34 -3.19 -30.30
CA GLY A 79 -3.59 -2.62 -29.80
C GLY A 79 -3.90 -2.90 -28.32
N MET A 80 -3.00 -3.59 -27.61
CA MET A 80 -3.11 -3.73 -26.16
C MET A 80 -2.90 -2.38 -25.46
N ASP A 81 -3.77 -2.09 -24.51
CA ASP A 81 -3.65 -0.99 -23.56
C ASP A 81 -4.17 -1.41 -22.19
N LEU A 82 -3.79 -0.66 -21.14
CA LEU A 82 -4.23 -0.87 -19.76
C LEU A 82 -5.75 -0.91 -19.63
N ALA A 83 -6.48 -0.05 -20.35
CA ALA A 83 -7.95 -0.04 -20.29
C ALA A 83 -8.53 -1.39 -20.72
N THR A 84 -8.00 -1.96 -21.80
CA THR A 84 -8.37 -3.29 -22.29
C THR A 84 -8.04 -4.36 -21.26
N LEU A 85 -6.82 -4.36 -20.74
CA LEU A 85 -6.38 -5.38 -19.77
C LEU A 85 -7.17 -5.37 -18.45
N ARG A 86 -7.71 -4.22 -18.03
CA ARG A 86 -8.52 -4.09 -16.81
C ARG A 86 -9.97 -4.55 -16.98
N THR A 87 -10.41 -4.85 -18.19
CA THR A 87 -11.75 -5.40 -18.45
C THR A 87 -11.88 -6.78 -17.81
N SER A 88 -13.11 -7.18 -17.45
CA SER A 88 -13.38 -8.50 -16.85
C SER A 88 -12.90 -9.69 -17.69
N THR A 89 -12.66 -9.50 -19.00
CA THR A 89 -12.10 -10.50 -19.91
C THR A 89 -10.65 -10.85 -19.58
N TYR A 90 -9.84 -9.87 -19.18
CA TYR A 90 -8.39 -10.03 -18.96
C TYR A 90 -7.99 -9.83 -17.49
N GLY A 91 -8.84 -9.20 -16.69
CA GLY A 91 -8.81 -9.28 -15.23
C GLY A 91 -7.66 -8.55 -14.52
N LEU A 92 -6.97 -7.63 -15.20
CA LEU A 92 -5.87 -6.89 -14.57
C LEU A 92 -6.37 -6.05 -13.40
N GLN A 93 -5.88 -6.35 -12.22
CA GLN A 93 -6.08 -5.57 -10.99
C GLN A 93 -4.73 -5.03 -10.51
N VAL A 94 -4.77 -3.84 -9.91
CA VAL A 94 -3.58 -3.14 -9.41
C VAL A 94 -3.80 -2.85 -7.94
N SER A 95 -2.81 -3.18 -7.12
CA SER A 95 -2.84 -3.00 -5.68
C SER A 95 -2.83 -1.51 -5.30
N PRO A 96 -3.35 -1.13 -4.11
CA PRO A 96 -3.25 0.24 -3.62
C PRO A 96 -1.80 0.72 -3.59
N ASN A 97 -1.59 2.01 -3.89
CA ASN A 97 -0.27 2.65 -4.00
C ASN A 97 0.60 2.17 -5.18
N ASN A 98 0.08 1.32 -6.06
CA ASN A 98 0.71 1.00 -7.34
C ASN A 98 0.01 1.74 -8.47
N ALA A 99 0.79 2.31 -9.38
CA ALA A 99 0.33 2.89 -10.62
C ALA A 99 1.04 2.20 -11.78
N LEU A 100 0.29 1.76 -12.78
CA LEU A 100 0.86 1.26 -14.02
C LEU A 100 0.93 2.40 -15.03
N ASP A 101 2.07 2.55 -15.68
CA ASP A 101 2.23 3.45 -16.82
C ASP A 101 1.60 2.82 -18.08
N PRO A 102 1.23 3.65 -19.07
CA PRO A 102 0.67 3.16 -20.34
C PRO A 102 1.51 2.05 -20.96
N VAL A 103 0.83 1.04 -21.51
CA VAL A 103 1.50 -0.10 -22.15
C VAL A 103 2.26 0.40 -23.38
N SER A 104 3.53 0.03 -23.49
CA SER A 104 4.35 0.32 -24.68
C SER A 104 4.53 -0.94 -25.50
N ILE A 105 3.97 -0.97 -26.71
CA ILE A 105 4.13 -2.09 -27.65
C ILE A 105 5.31 -1.79 -28.57
N THR A 106 6.21 -2.77 -28.69
CA THR A 106 7.44 -2.66 -29.48
C THR A 106 7.50 -3.74 -30.55
N GLY A 107 8.27 -3.47 -31.61
CA GLY A 107 8.34 -4.35 -32.77
C GLY A 107 7.03 -4.38 -33.56
N PRO A 108 6.80 -5.40 -34.39
CA PRO A 108 5.54 -5.57 -35.13
C PRO A 108 4.37 -6.06 -34.24
N GLY A 109 4.33 -5.64 -32.97
CA GLY A 109 3.36 -6.11 -31.98
C GLY A 109 3.73 -7.43 -31.31
N THR A 110 5.00 -7.83 -31.35
CA THR A 110 5.50 -9.08 -30.76
C THR A 110 6.07 -8.90 -29.36
N SER A 111 6.25 -7.66 -28.91
CA SER A 111 6.79 -7.36 -27.59
C SER A 111 6.03 -6.22 -26.93
N TYR A 112 5.98 -6.24 -25.60
CA TYR A 112 5.32 -5.21 -24.79
C TYR A 112 6.17 -4.86 -23.58
N SER A 113 5.99 -3.65 -23.06
CA SER A 113 6.47 -3.28 -21.73
C SER A 113 5.39 -2.58 -20.91
N ILE A 114 5.38 -2.87 -19.60
CA ILE A 114 4.48 -2.30 -18.61
C ILE A 114 5.31 -1.91 -17.40
N THR A 115 5.26 -0.64 -17.01
CA THR A 115 5.99 -0.14 -15.86
C THR A 115 5.06 0.08 -14.68
N CYS A 116 5.44 -0.42 -13.50
CA CYS A 116 4.78 -0.18 -12.22
C CYS A 116 5.59 0.81 -11.39
N ARG A 117 4.90 1.83 -10.88
CA ARG A 117 5.44 2.92 -10.05
C ARG A 117 4.75 2.96 -8.70
N ASN A 118 5.43 3.51 -7.71
CA ASN A 118 4.80 3.84 -6.43
C ASN A 118 3.97 5.12 -6.56
N SER A 119 2.65 5.01 -6.48
CA SER A 119 1.74 6.17 -6.56
C SER A 119 1.74 7.03 -5.29
N ALA A 120 2.29 6.52 -4.18
CA ALA A 120 2.34 7.23 -2.90
C ALA A 120 3.63 8.04 -2.71
N GLY A 121 4.55 8.03 -3.69
CA GLY A 121 5.72 8.90 -3.75
C GLY A 121 6.85 8.56 -2.77
N PHE A 122 6.82 7.39 -2.11
CA PHE A 122 7.82 7.02 -1.11
C PHE A 122 8.95 6.11 -1.62
N SER A 123 8.85 5.58 -2.85
CA SER A 123 9.93 4.83 -3.49
C SER A 123 10.40 5.53 -4.75
N SER A 124 11.72 5.57 -4.96
CA SER A 124 12.37 6.10 -6.16
C SER A 124 12.62 5.05 -7.23
N HIS A 125 12.10 3.83 -7.04
CA HIS A 125 12.28 2.72 -7.97
C HIS A 125 10.99 2.46 -8.77
N THR A 126 11.16 1.96 -9.98
CA THR A 126 10.08 1.41 -10.80
C THR A 126 10.41 -0.02 -11.18
N PHE A 127 9.37 -0.78 -11.48
CA PHE A 127 9.52 -2.14 -12.00
C PHE A 127 8.92 -2.19 -13.38
N THR A 128 9.70 -2.56 -14.38
CA THR A 128 9.23 -2.69 -15.76
C THR A 128 9.19 -4.16 -16.12
N LEU A 129 8.01 -4.65 -16.48
CA LEU A 129 7.82 -5.92 -17.13
C LEU A 129 8.04 -5.73 -18.63
N THR A 130 8.90 -6.54 -19.24
CA THR A 130 9.02 -6.64 -20.70
C THR A 130 8.74 -8.08 -21.12
N GLY A 131 7.85 -8.29 -22.09
CA GLY A 131 7.54 -9.62 -22.63
C GLY A 131 7.58 -9.66 -24.15
N ASP A 132 7.96 -10.82 -24.70
CA ASP A 132 8.14 -11.08 -26.13
C ASP A 132 7.56 -12.44 -26.56
N GLY A 133 6.57 -12.96 -25.83
CA GLY A 133 5.98 -14.28 -26.05
C GLY A 133 6.71 -15.44 -25.36
N SER A 134 7.85 -15.20 -24.71
CA SER A 134 8.62 -16.22 -23.98
C SER A 134 8.87 -15.81 -22.52
N ARG A 135 7.78 -15.63 -21.77
CA ARG A 135 7.72 -15.23 -20.34
C ARG A 135 8.29 -13.82 -20.09
N GLY A 136 7.45 -12.92 -19.59
CA GLY A 136 7.87 -11.56 -19.26
C GLY A 136 8.95 -11.50 -18.17
N THR A 137 9.95 -10.64 -18.37
CA THR A 137 11.03 -10.36 -17.41
C THR A 137 10.76 -9.06 -16.69
N ILE A 138 10.92 -9.04 -15.37
CA ILE A 138 10.78 -7.82 -14.55
C ILE A 138 12.17 -7.26 -14.30
N ILE A 139 12.42 -6.03 -14.76
CA ILE A 139 13.62 -5.25 -14.49
C ILE A 139 13.30 -4.13 -13.50
N THR A 140 14.24 -3.81 -12.62
CA THR A 140 14.13 -2.65 -11.73
C THR A 140 14.82 -1.46 -12.38
N GLY A 141 14.15 -0.31 -12.44
CA GLY A 141 14.69 0.95 -12.97
C GLY A 141 14.59 2.09 -11.95
N PRO A 142 15.34 3.19 -12.16
CA PRO A 142 15.07 4.43 -11.45
C PRO A 142 13.73 5.02 -11.90
N ASN A 143 13.03 5.70 -11.00
CA ASN A 143 11.82 6.46 -11.34
C ASN A 143 12.18 7.61 -12.30
N PRO A 144 11.46 7.76 -13.43
CA PRO A 144 11.65 8.89 -14.34
C PRO A 144 11.29 10.23 -13.69
#